data_AF-A0A7C9EXS6-F1
#
_entry.id   AF-A0A7C9EXS6-F1
#
_cell.length_a   1.000
_cell.length_b   1.000
_cell.length_c   1.000
_cell.angle_alpha   90.00
_cell.angle_beta   90.00
_cell.angle_gamma   90.00
#
_symmetry.space_group_name_H-M   'P 1'
#
loop_
_entity.id
_entity.type
_entity.pdbx_description
1 polymer ?
#
loop_
_entity_poly.entity_id
_entity_poly.type
_entity_poly.pdbx_seq_one_letter_code
_entity_poly.pdbx_strand_id
1 'polypeptide(L)'
;MAKRKAYSLLWRTSRCLSNYHSLHSGSPHSIRRFSSGVLPNAVFQRSFNLRSRFYGSTATLIQRSPLFSEVNSDDVSYFKSVLGENNVIQDEDRLQPANTDWMHKYKGSSKLLLLPRSTEEVSHVMRYCNSRHLAVVPQGGNTGLVGGSVPVFDEVIINMSLMNKIISLDKVSGILVCEAGCILENLESFLDDEGFVMPLDLGAKGSCQIGGNVSTNAGGLRLVRYGSLHGNVLGLEVVLANGTVMDMLGTLRKDNTGYDLKHLFIGSEGSLGVVTKVSILTPTKLSATNVAFLACNDYLSCQRLLLEAKRKLGEVLSAFEFLDNHAMDVVLNKLEGARNPLPGMYNFYVLIETTGSDESYDREKLEKFLFGLMEGGLVSDGVIAQDINQVASFWRIREGIPEALMKSGAVYKYDLSLPLEKMYDLVEEMRTQLGAANDLNQEAYGPQWHP
;
A
#
# COMPACT_ATOMS: atom_id res chain seq x y z
N MET A 1 38.51 -26.47 -11.19
CA MET A 1 38.08 -25.90 -9.89
C MET A 1 38.20 -24.38 -9.95
N ALA A 2 37.13 -23.68 -10.32
CA ALA A 2 37.09 -22.22 -10.28
C ALA A 2 35.68 -21.79 -9.86
N LYS A 3 35.58 -21.18 -8.66
CA LYS A 3 34.32 -20.71 -8.07
C LYS A 3 33.95 -19.36 -8.70
N ARG A 4 32.82 -19.31 -9.42
CA ARG A 4 32.15 -18.07 -9.84
C ARG A 4 31.40 -17.48 -8.64
N LYS A 5 31.62 -16.19 -8.36
CA LYS A 5 30.81 -15.37 -7.45
C LYS A 5 29.62 -14.81 -8.24
N ALA A 6 28.41 -15.12 -7.79
CA ALA A 6 27.18 -14.45 -8.23
C ALA A 6 27.03 -13.14 -7.43
N TYR A 7 26.71 -12.05 -8.13
CA TYR A 7 26.26 -10.79 -7.54
C TYR A 7 24.74 -10.75 -7.67
N SER A 8 24.02 -10.74 -6.55
CA SER A 8 22.61 -10.35 -6.49
C SER A 8 22.52 -8.92 -5.95
N LEU A 9 21.80 -8.06 -6.68
CA LEU A 9 21.44 -6.72 -6.23
C LEU A 9 20.16 -6.86 -5.39
N LEU A 10 20.32 -6.89 -4.07
CA LEU A 10 19.23 -6.76 -3.10
C LEU A 10 18.94 -5.27 -2.89
N TRP A 11 17.74 -4.83 -3.24
CA TRP A 11 17.18 -3.58 -2.73
C TRP A 11 16.98 -3.73 -1.22
N ARG A 12 17.75 -2.95 -0.45
CA ARG A 12 17.72 -2.97 1.01
C ARG A 12 16.43 -2.32 1.52
N THR A 13 15.56 -3.14 2.09
CA THR A 13 14.64 -2.70 3.15
C THR A 13 15.45 -2.38 4.41
N SER A 14 15.20 -1.22 5.01
CA SER A 14 15.92 -0.71 6.16
C SER A 14 15.72 -1.60 7.39
N ARG A 15 16.71 -2.46 7.70
CA ARG A 15 16.90 -3.01 9.05
C ARG A 15 17.82 -2.10 9.85
N CYS A 16 17.27 -1.53 10.92
CA CYS A 16 17.98 -0.85 11.98
C CYS A 16 18.91 -1.87 12.67
N LEU A 17 20.23 -1.67 12.59
CA LEU A 17 21.22 -2.39 13.40
C LEU A 17 21.66 -1.44 14.52
N SER A 18 21.17 -1.71 15.73
CA SER A 18 21.78 -1.22 16.96
C SER A 18 23.11 -1.93 17.15
N ASN A 19 24.22 -1.19 17.21
CA ASN A 19 25.50 -1.74 17.66
C ASN A 19 26.02 -0.94 18.85
N TYR A 20 26.18 -1.70 19.93
CA TYR A 20 26.82 -1.39 21.18
C TYR A 20 28.23 -0.81 21.00
N HIS A 21 28.57 0.18 21.84
CA HIS A 21 29.95 0.60 22.08
C HIS A 21 30.69 -0.46 22.91
N SER A 22 31.87 -0.90 22.46
CA SER A 22 32.90 -1.47 23.33
C SER A 22 34.20 -0.67 23.18
N LEU A 23 34.66 -0.13 24.31
CA LEU A 23 35.89 0.64 24.48
C LEU A 23 37.10 -0.28 24.70
N HIS A 24 38.18 -0.02 23.97
CA HIS A 24 39.60 -0.23 24.33
C HIS A 24 40.44 0.32 23.15
N SER A 25 41.64 0.88 23.28
CA SER A 25 42.51 1.39 24.35
C SER A 25 43.70 2.00 23.60
N GLY A 26 44.29 3.10 24.10
CA GLY A 26 45.51 3.66 23.48
C GLY A 26 45.79 5.13 23.82
N SER A 27 46.42 5.35 24.98
CA SER A 27 47.09 6.61 25.38
C SER A 27 48.44 6.79 24.62
N PRO A 28 49.26 7.85 24.84
CA PRO A 28 49.09 9.02 25.74
C PRO A 28 49.48 10.37 25.09
N HIS A 29 49.19 11.51 25.74
CA HIS A 29 50.21 12.56 25.97
C HIS A 29 49.70 13.74 26.83
N SER A 30 50.53 14.02 27.85
CA SER A 30 50.81 15.26 28.60
C SER A 30 49.69 16.10 29.23
N ILE A 31 49.80 16.19 30.56
CA ILE A 31 49.24 17.21 31.44
C ILE A 31 50.03 18.52 31.32
N ARG A 32 49.33 19.67 31.18
CA ARG A 32 49.80 20.99 31.67
C ARG A 32 48.62 21.79 32.23
N ARG A 33 48.86 22.48 33.36
CA ARG A 33 47.93 23.32 34.13
C ARG A 33 47.97 24.82 33.71
N PHE A 34 46.95 25.54 34.19
CA PHE A 34 46.77 27.00 34.42
C PHE A 34 46.33 27.82 33.19
N SER A 35 45.44 28.83 33.27
CA SER A 35 45.02 29.71 34.37
C SER A 35 43.60 30.28 34.13
N SER A 36 42.98 30.81 35.17
CA SER A 36 41.71 31.53 35.16
C SER A 36 41.88 32.95 34.61
N GLY A 37 41.19 33.27 33.51
CA GLY A 37 41.02 34.63 33.00
C GLY A 37 39.61 34.79 32.44
N VAL A 38 38.80 35.59 33.13
CA VAL A 38 37.46 36.00 32.68
C VAL A 38 37.60 37.20 31.74
N LEU A 39 37.16 37.06 30.49
CA LEU A 39 36.86 38.16 29.56
C LEU A 39 35.66 37.78 28.64
N PRO A 40 34.92 38.77 28.10
CA PRO A 40 33.46 38.78 28.11
C PRO A 40 32.78 38.25 26.83
N ASN A 41 31.52 37.83 27.00
CA ASN A 41 30.46 37.61 26.01
C ASN A 41 30.86 37.64 24.52
N ALA A 42 31.24 36.47 23.99
CA ALA A 42 31.19 36.21 22.57
C ALA A 42 29.86 35.51 22.22
N VAL A 43 29.03 36.21 21.45
CA VAL A 43 27.85 35.64 20.79
C VAL A 43 28.34 34.53 19.84
N PHE A 44 28.11 33.27 20.20
CA PHE A 44 28.34 32.14 19.31
C PHE A 44 27.22 32.09 18.26
N GLN A 45 27.38 32.81 17.15
CA GLN A 45 26.67 32.47 15.92
C GLN A 45 27.22 31.13 15.43
N ARG A 46 26.52 30.03 15.72
CA ARG A 46 26.74 28.77 15.00
C ARG A 46 26.20 28.95 13.59
N SER A 47 27.08 29.30 12.66
CA SER A 47 26.82 29.14 11.23
C SER A 47 26.70 27.64 10.94
N PHE A 48 25.48 27.13 10.80
CA PHE A 48 25.25 25.83 10.19
C PHE A 48 25.52 25.97 8.69
N ASN A 49 26.70 25.55 8.25
CA ASN A 49 26.95 25.32 6.83
C ASN A 49 26.10 24.12 6.39
N LEU A 50 24.91 24.38 5.86
CA LEU A 50 24.13 23.41 5.09
C LEU A 50 24.97 23.02 3.87
N ARG A 51 25.64 21.86 3.95
CA ARG A 51 26.18 21.21 2.76
C ARG A 51 25.01 20.67 1.97
N SER A 52 24.49 21.45 1.03
CA SER A 52 23.59 20.92 0.01
C SER A 52 24.35 19.86 -0.80
N ARG A 53 23.91 18.60 -0.66
CA ARG A 53 24.33 17.53 -1.56
C ARG A 53 23.23 17.38 -2.60
N PHE A 54 23.51 17.83 -3.81
CA PHE A 54 22.69 17.48 -4.96
C PHE A 54 22.93 16.00 -5.27
N TYR A 55 21.95 15.15 -4.96
CA TYR A 55 21.94 13.78 -5.44
C TYR A 55 21.28 13.76 -6.82
N GLY A 56 22.10 13.93 -7.86
CA GLY A 56 21.71 13.47 -9.19
C GLY A 56 21.88 11.96 -9.21
N SER A 57 20.78 11.21 -9.32
CA SER A 57 20.89 9.82 -9.76
C SER A 57 21.25 9.88 -11.24
N THR A 58 22.52 9.66 -11.58
CA THR A 58 22.85 9.23 -12.94
C THR A 58 22.14 7.90 -13.10
N ALA A 59 20.98 7.90 -13.79
CA ALA A 59 20.27 6.68 -14.12
C ALA A 59 21.29 5.72 -14.71
N THR A 60 21.64 4.68 -13.96
CA THR A 60 22.49 3.63 -14.49
C THR A 60 21.74 3.09 -15.70
N LEU A 61 22.36 3.05 -16.87
CA LEU A 61 21.76 2.36 -18.02
C LEU A 61 21.57 0.90 -17.62
N ILE A 62 20.34 0.56 -17.21
CA ILE A 62 19.98 -0.81 -16.90
C ILE A 62 19.98 -1.55 -18.23
N GLN A 63 20.77 -2.60 -18.32
CA GLN A 63 20.82 -3.46 -19.50
C GLN A 63 19.97 -4.69 -19.27
N ARG A 64 19.23 -5.09 -20.30
CA ARG A 64 18.52 -6.36 -20.34
C ARG A 64 19.52 -7.50 -20.08
N SER A 65 19.20 -8.37 -19.14
CA SER A 65 20.07 -9.51 -18.82
C SER A 65 20.16 -10.45 -20.02
N PRO A 66 21.37 -10.81 -20.49
CA PRO A 66 21.56 -11.75 -21.60
C PRO A 66 21.22 -13.20 -21.22
N LEU A 67 20.90 -13.46 -19.94
CA LEU A 67 20.48 -14.79 -19.48
C LEU A 67 19.04 -15.14 -19.90
N PHE A 68 18.22 -14.13 -20.21
CA PHE A 68 16.87 -14.36 -20.68
C PHE A 68 16.82 -14.42 -22.21
N SER A 69 16.10 -15.40 -22.75
CA SER A 69 15.81 -15.47 -24.19
C SER A 69 14.83 -14.37 -24.59
N GLU A 70 14.81 -14.04 -25.87
CA GLU A 70 13.75 -13.23 -26.49
C GLU A 70 12.62 -14.14 -26.97
N VAL A 71 11.39 -13.61 -26.97
CA VAL A 71 10.19 -14.29 -27.48
C VAL A 71 10.27 -14.41 -29.01
N ASN A 72 10.01 -15.60 -29.53
CA ASN A 72 9.91 -15.86 -30.97
C ASN A 72 8.53 -16.42 -31.38
N SER A 73 8.35 -16.74 -32.67
CA SER A 73 7.09 -17.26 -33.20
C SER A 73 6.67 -18.61 -32.60
N ASP A 74 7.64 -19.49 -32.30
CA ASP A 74 7.36 -20.81 -31.73
C ASP A 74 6.86 -20.69 -30.29
N ASP A 75 7.41 -19.73 -29.53
CA ASP A 75 6.96 -19.40 -28.19
C ASP A 75 5.49 -18.95 -28.22
N VAL A 76 5.14 -18.05 -29.15
CA VAL A 76 3.75 -17.57 -29.35
C VAL A 76 2.82 -18.71 -29.75
N SER A 77 3.22 -19.56 -30.70
CA SER A 77 2.44 -20.73 -31.12
C SER A 77 2.19 -21.70 -29.96
N TYR A 78 3.20 -21.92 -29.10
CA TYR A 78 3.03 -22.71 -27.90
C TYR A 78 1.99 -22.10 -26.96
N PHE A 79 2.09 -20.81 -26.63
CA PHE A 79 1.11 -20.17 -25.74
C PHE A 79 -0.30 -20.20 -26.30
N LYS A 80 -0.47 -20.06 -27.62
CA LYS A 80 -1.77 -20.19 -28.28
C LYS A 80 -2.35 -21.61 -28.17
N SER A 81 -1.49 -22.63 -28.20
CA SER A 81 -1.94 -24.01 -28.00
C SER A 81 -2.42 -24.30 -26.57
N VAL A 82 -1.91 -23.56 -25.58
CA VAL A 82 -2.26 -23.72 -24.16
C VAL A 82 -3.46 -22.85 -23.78
N LEU A 83 -3.45 -21.56 -24.16
CA LEU A 83 -4.41 -20.55 -23.71
C LEU A 83 -5.53 -20.29 -24.71
N GLY A 84 -5.38 -20.75 -25.96
CA GLY A 84 -6.21 -20.35 -27.09
C GLY A 84 -5.81 -19.00 -27.69
N GLU A 85 -6.11 -18.81 -28.98
CA GLU A 85 -5.72 -17.64 -29.77
C GLU A 85 -6.10 -16.30 -29.12
N ASN A 86 -7.31 -16.19 -28.57
CA ASN A 86 -7.85 -14.94 -28.04
C ASN A 86 -7.20 -14.48 -26.72
N ASN A 87 -6.46 -15.37 -26.05
CA ASN A 87 -5.85 -15.11 -24.75
C ASN A 87 -4.32 -14.89 -24.84
N VAL A 88 -3.78 -14.81 -26.07
CA VAL A 88 -2.38 -14.47 -26.36
C VAL A 88 -2.34 -13.17 -27.15
N ILE A 89 -1.93 -12.10 -26.48
CA ILE A 89 -2.10 -10.73 -26.97
C ILE A 89 -0.75 -10.17 -27.43
N GLN A 90 -0.70 -9.79 -28.71
CA GLN A 90 0.41 -9.07 -29.34
C GLN A 90 -0.03 -7.71 -29.91
N ASP A 91 -1.32 -7.38 -29.77
CA ASP A 91 -1.90 -6.13 -30.21
C ASP A 91 -1.37 -4.96 -29.38
N GLU A 92 -0.86 -3.93 -30.04
CA GLU A 92 -0.15 -2.82 -29.40
C GLU A 92 -1.09 -1.96 -28.54
N ASP A 93 -2.35 -1.79 -28.95
CA ASP A 93 -3.34 -1.00 -28.18
C ASP A 93 -3.66 -1.64 -26.82
N ARG A 94 -3.59 -2.97 -26.74
CA ARG A 94 -3.73 -3.71 -25.49
C ARG A 94 -2.43 -3.84 -24.69
N LEU A 95 -1.28 -3.88 -25.36
CA LEU A 95 0.04 -3.94 -24.72
C LEU A 95 0.45 -2.60 -24.10
N GLN A 96 0.09 -1.48 -24.70
CA GLN A 96 0.43 -0.13 -24.19
C GLN A 96 -0.02 0.10 -22.73
N PRO A 97 -1.31 -0.12 -22.36
CA PRO A 97 -1.75 0.04 -20.98
C PRO A 97 -1.16 -1.03 -20.04
N ALA A 98 -0.88 -2.24 -20.52
CA ALA A 98 -0.25 -3.30 -19.70
C ALA A 98 1.25 -3.04 -19.44
N ASN A 99 1.93 -2.31 -20.32
CA ASN A 99 3.33 -1.91 -20.17
C ASN A 99 3.52 -0.63 -19.34
N THR A 100 2.47 0.14 -19.09
CA THR A 100 2.57 1.44 -18.39
C THR A 100 2.00 1.32 -16.99
N ASP A 101 2.74 1.76 -15.98
CA ASP A 101 2.26 1.71 -14.60
C ASP A 101 1.17 2.76 -14.33
N TRP A 102 0.46 2.60 -13.21
CA TRP A 102 -0.65 3.48 -12.84
C TRP A 102 -0.26 4.95 -12.69
N MET A 103 0.98 5.25 -12.26
CA MET A 103 1.46 6.62 -12.12
C MET A 103 2.07 7.19 -13.41
N HIS A 104 2.14 6.41 -14.49
CA HIS A 104 2.81 6.78 -15.75
C HIS A 104 4.29 7.16 -15.57
N LYS A 105 4.97 6.57 -14.59
CA LYS A 105 6.40 6.75 -14.31
C LYS A 105 7.28 5.70 -14.96
N TYR A 106 6.75 4.49 -15.11
CA TYR A 106 7.47 3.34 -15.63
C TYR A 106 6.74 2.79 -16.84
N LYS A 107 7.52 2.50 -17.88
CA LYS A 107 7.00 1.93 -19.13
C LYS A 107 7.93 0.82 -19.62
N GLY A 108 7.39 -0.39 -19.66
CA GLY A 108 8.01 -1.56 -20.26
C GLY A 108 7.89 -1.59 -21.78
N SER A 109 8.39 -2.66 -22.38
CA SER A 109 8.40 -2.91 -23.83
C SER A 109 8.03 -4.36 -24.16
N SER A 110 7.23 -5.02 -23.30
CA SER A 110 6.76 -6.37 -23.55
C SER A 110 5.96 -6.43 -24.85
N LYS A 111 6.17 -7.52 -25.58
CA LYS A 111 5.50 -7.84 -26.84
C LYS A 111 4.47 -8.96 -26.68
N LEU A 112 4.24 -9.42 -25.46
CA LEU A 112 3.38 -10.55 -25.19
C LEU A 112 2.67 -10.41 -23.85
N LEU A 113 1.34 -10.40 -23.92
CA LEU A 113 0.45 -10.44 -22.78
C LEU A 113 -0.38 -11.73 -22.83
N LEU A 114 -0.32 -12.52 -21.76
CA LEU A 114 -0.97 -13.81 -21.63
C LEU A 114 -2.11 -13.71 -20.61
N LEU A 115 -3.27 -14.28 -20.94
CA LEU A 115 -4.50 -14.21 -20.13
C LEU A 115 -5.00 -15.62 -19.77
N PRO A 116 -4.34 -16.32 -18.82
CA PRO A 116 -4.77 -17.64 -18.39
C PRO A 116 -6.13 -17.61 -17.68
N ARG A 117 -6.83 -18.74 -17.73
CA ARG A 117 -8.16 -18.98 -17.15
C ARG A 117 -8.17 -20.07 -16.08
N SER A 118 -7.04 -20.73 -15.85
CA SER A 118 -6.90 -21.74 -14.81
C SER A 118 -5.46 -21.85 -14.29
N THR A 119 -5.32 -22.48 -13.13
CA THR A 119 -4.02 -22.77 -12.51
C THR A 119 -3.15 -23.66 -13.40
N GLU A 120 -3.76 -24.61 -14.11
CA GLU A 120 -3.08 -25.51 -15.04
C GLU A 120 -2.48 -24.74 -16.23
N GLU A 121 -3.22 -23.77 -16.77
CA GLU A 121 -2.71 -22.88 -17.82
C GLU A 121 -1.52 -22.05 -17.33
N VAL A 122 -1.61 -21.46 -16.13
CA VAL A 122 -0.48 -20.74 -15.50
C VAL A 122 0.72 -21.68 -15.31
N SER A 123 0.49 -22.91 -14.83
CA SER A 123 1.52 -23.94 -14.64
C SER A 123 2.25 -24.26 -15.94
N HIS A 124 1.52 -24.46 -17.04
CA HIS A 124 2.10 -24.73 -18.36
C HIS A 124 2.89 -23.53 -18.89
N VAL A 125 2.35 -22.31 -18.77
CA VAL A 125 3.04 -21.09 -19.17
C VAL A 125 4.35 -20.92 -18.40
N MET A 126 4.32 -21.02 -17.08
CA MET A 126 5.52 -20.86 -16.24
C MET A 126 6.56 -21.94 -16.53
N ARG A 127 6.15 -23.20 -16.70
CA ARG A 127 7.06 -24.30 -17.07
C ARG A 127 7.74 -24.04 -18.40
N TYR A 128 6.99 -23.54 -19.39
CA TYR A 128 7.53 -23.21 -20.71
C TYR A 128 8.52 -22.06 -20.64
N CYS A 129 8.13 -20.94 -20.01
CA CYS A 129 9.01 -19.78 -19.78
C CYS A 129 10.30 -20.19 -19.07
N ASN A 130 10.22 -21.04 -18.04
CA ASN A 130 11.40 -21.55 -17.35
C ASN A 130 12.32 -22.41 -18.26
N SER A 131 11.75 -23.25 -19.12
CA SER A 131 12.57 -24.05 -20.05
C SER A 131 13.25 -23.19 -21.13
N ARG A 132 12.58 -22.12 -21.59
CA ARG A 132 13.09 -21.17 -22.57
C ARG A 132 13.90 -20.03 -21.96
N HIS A 133 13.96 -19.92 -20.64
CA HIS A 133 14.51 -18.77 -19.92
C HIS A 133 13.86 -17.45 -20.37
N LEU A 134 12.54 -17.42 -20.51
CA LEU A 134 11.78 -16.18 -20.73
C LEU A 134 11.46 -15.55 -19.37
N ALA A 135 11.79 -14.27 -19.21
CA ALA A 135 11.41 -13.52 -18.02
C ALA A 135 9.90 -13.25 -18.02
N VAL A 136 9.32 -13.19 -16.82
CA VAL A 136 7.86 -13.08 -16.62
C VAL A 136 7.56 -11.99 -15.59
N VAL A 137 6.50 -11.21 -15.85
CA VAL A 137 5.89 -10.28 -14.89
C VAL A 137 4.44 -10.69 -14.65
N PRO A 138 4.10 -11.19 -13.45
CA PRO A 138 2.72 -11.39 -13.05
C PRO A 138 2.01 -10.03 -12.88
N GLN A 139 0.81 -9.90 -13.41
CA GLN A 139 0.05 -8.65 -13.38
C GLN A 139 -1.40 -8.91 -12.96
N GLY A 140 -1.86 -8.14 -11.97
CA GLY A 140 -3.27 -8.09 -11.58
C GLY A 140 -3.99 -6.91 -12.22
N GLY A 141 -4.64 -6.09 -11.40
CA GLY A 141 -5.29 -4.84 -11.81
C GLY A 141 -4.38 -3.69 -12.27
N ASN A 142 -3.06 -3.88 -12.24
CA ASN A 142 -2.05 -2.86 -12.57
C ASN A 142 -2.21 -1.53 -11.78
N THR A 143 -2.55 -1.61 -10.49
CA THR A 143 -2.74 -0.45 -9.59
C THR A 143 -1.56 -0.22 -8.64
N GLY A 144 -0.46 -0.96 -8.81
CA GLY A 144 0.73 -0.87 -7.96
C GLY A 144 1.47 0.46 -8.15
N LEU A 145 2.14 0.93 -7.08
CA LEU A 145 2.75 2.27 -7.04
C LEU A 145 4.29 2.25 -7.03
N VAL A 146 4.91 1.10 -7.28
CA VAL A 146 6.37 0.93 -7.20
C VAL A 146 6.98 0.35 -8.48
N GLY A 147 6.19 0.27 -9.56
CA GLY A 147 6.64 -0.27 -10.86
C GLY A 147 6.71 -1.79 -10.95
N GLY A 148 6.43 -2.53 -9.87
CA GLY A 148 6.50 -4.00 -9.86
C GLY A 148 5.44 -4.71 -10.72
N SER A 149 4.38 -4.01 -11.13
CA SER A 149 3.31 -4.58 -11.97
C SER A 149 3.57 -4.49 -13.46
N VAL A 150 4.68 -3.88 -13.90
CA VAL A 150 5.00 -3.69 -15.32
C VAL A 150 6.42 -4.18 -15.65
N PRO A 151 6.67 -4.60 -16.91
CA PRO A 151 8.00 -4.97 -17.39
C PRO A 151 8.99 -3.81 -17.32
N VAL A 152 10.29 -4.13 -17.21
CA VAL A 152 11.38 -3.15 -17.43
C VAL A 152 11.80 -3.19 -18.90
N PHE A 153 11.88 -4.38 -19.49
CA PHE A 153 12.25 -4.64 -20.86
C PHE A 153 11.10 -5.35 -21.58
N ASP A 154 11.31 -6.59 -22.00
CA ASP A 154 10.46 -7.40 -22.86
C ASP A 154 9.86 -8.61 -22.11
N GLU A 155 9.84 -8.58 -20.78
CA GLU A 155 9.30 -9.68 -19.97
C GLU A 155 7.86 -10.03 -20.39
N VAL A 156 7.53 -11.32 -20.44
CA VAL A 156 6.18 -11.79 -20.76
C VAL A 156 5.22 -11.41 -19.63
N ILE A 157 4.15 -10.70 -19.94
CA ILE A 157 3.14 -10.33 -18.94
C ILE A 157 2.15 -11.49 -18.78
N ILE A 158 1.98 -11.99 -17.56
CA ILE A 158 0.90 -12.94 -17.24
C ILE A 158 -0.15 -12.19 -16.44
N ASN A 159 -1.29 -11.90 -17.06
CA ASN A 159 -2.35 -11.14 -16.44
C ASN A 159 -3.48 -12.04 -15.94
N MET A 160 -3.81 -11.90 -14.66
CA MET A 160 -4.71 -12.81 -13.94
C MET A 160 -6.21 -12.49 -14.13
N SER A 161 -6.56 -11.45 -14.90
CA SER A 161 -7.94 -10.92 -15.00
C SER A 161 -9.01 -11.91 -15.46
N LEU A 162 -8.65 -12.99 -16.17
CA LEU A 162 -9.60 -14.02 -16.58
C LEU A 162 -9.76 -15.16 -15.57
N MET A 163 -8.94 -15.20 -14.52
CA MET A 163 -9.11 -16.07 -13.35
C MET A 163 -9.89 -15.29 -12.27
N ASN A 164 -11.18 -15.05 -12.50
CA ASN A 164 -12.01 -14.13 -11.72
C ASN A 164 -13.24 -14.78 -11.07
N LYS A 165 -13.24 -16.10 -10.86
CA LYS A 165 -14.35 -16.84 -10.27
C LYS A 165 -14.27 -16.87 -8.74
N ILE A 166 -15.43 -16.69 -8.12
CA ILE A 166 -15.66 -17.08 -6.73
C ILE A 166 -15.89 -18.59 -6.70
N ILE A 167 -15.10 -19.32 -5.93
CA ILE A 167 -15.10 -20.79 -5.88
C ILE A 167 -16.08 -21.28 -4.81
N SER A 168 -16.03 -20.69 -3.61
CA SER A 168 -16.95 -21.01 -2.53
C SER A 168 -16.99 -19.92 -1.46
N LEU A 169 -18.11 -19.84 -0.74
CA LEU A 169 -18.25 -19.11 0.51
C LEU A 169 -18.89 -20.04 1.53
N ASP A 170 -18.23 -20.28 2.65
CA ASP A 170 -18.85 -20.92 3.80
C ASP A 170 -19.59 -19.87 4.63
N LYS A 171 -20.92 -19.90 4.57
CA LYS A 171 -21.80 -18.93 5.24
C LYS A 171 -21.81 -19.06 6.77
N VAL A 172 -21.21 -20.10 7.33
CA VAL A 172 -21.07 -20.26 8.79
C VAL A 172 -19.73 -19.70 9.25
N SER A 173 -18.63 -20.10 8.61
CA SER A 173 -17.29 -19.68 9.02
C SER A 173 -16.86 -18.33 8.44
N GLY A 174 -17.55 -17.83 7.41
CA GLY A 174 -17.17 -16.61 6.69
C GLY A 174 -15.88 -16.80 5.91
N ILE A 175 -15.64 -17.98 5.35
CA ILE A 175 -14.41 -18.26 4.58
C ILE A 175 -14.75 -18.21 3.09
N LEU A 176 -14.13 -17.27 2.41
CA LEU A 176 -14.21 -17.10 0.96
C LEU A 176 -13.03 -17.81 0.31
N VAL A 177 -13.28 -18.56 -0.76
CA VAL A 177 -12.27 -19.07 -1.69
C VAL A 177 -12.57 -18.51 -3.08
N CYS A 178 -11.58 -17.89 -3.70
CA CYS A 178 -11.73 -17.26 -5.01
C CYS A 178 -10.42 -17.32 -5.82
N GLU A 179 -10.54 -17.10 -7.12
CA GLU A 179 -9.41 -16.97 -8.02
C GLU A 179 -8.71 -15.61 -7.87
N ALA A 180 -7.41 -15.55 -8.16
CA ALA A 180 -6.55 -14.40 -7.91
C ALA A 180 -6.93 -13.12 -8.66
N GLY A 181 -7.63 -13.25 -9.78
CA GLY A 181 -8.09 -12.15 -10.62
C GLY A 181 -9.42 -11.53 -10.22
N CYS A 182 -10.07 -12.00 -9.14
CA CYS A 182 -11.28 -11.36 -8.62
C CYS A 182 -10.98 -9.91 -8.19
N ILE A 183 -11.73 -8.97 -8.76
CA ILE A 183 -11.66 -7.54 -8.41
C ILE A 183 -12.22 -7.35 -6.99
N LEU A 184 -11.54 -6.53 -6.17
CA LEU A 184 -11.91 -6.35 -4.75
C LEU A 184 -13.35 -5.84 -4.59
N GLU A 185 -13.76 -4.83 -5.35
CA GLU A 185 -15.13 -4.28 -5.29
C GLU A 185 -16.21 -5.31 -5.66
N ASN A 186 -15.91 -6.23 -6.59
CA ASN A 186 -16.83 -7.31 -6.94
C ASN A 186 -16.94 -8.33 -5.82
N LEU A 187 -15.84 -8.61 -5.10
CA LEU A 187 -15.85 -9.47 -3.92
C LEU A 187 -16.63 -8.82 -2.77
N GLU A 188 -16.43 -7.53 -2.54
CA GLU A 188 -17.19 -6.76 -1.55
C GLU A 188 -18.69 -6.81 -1.86
N SER A 189 -19.08 -6.52 -3.10
CA SER A 189 -20.49 -6.56 -3.51
C SER A 189 -21.12 -7.95 -3.30
N PHE A 190 -20.41 -9.02 -3.67
CA PHE A 190 -20.87 -10.39 -3.46
C PHE A 190 -21.01 -10.75 -1.96
N LEU A 191 -20.04 -10.35 -1.14
CA LEU A 191 -20.08 -10.63 0.30
C LEU A 191 -21.15 -9.81 1.01
N ASP A 192 -21.41 -8.58 0.57
CA ASP A 192 -22.42 -7.70 1.14
C ASP A 192 -23.81 -8.34 1.06
N ASP A 193 -24.15 -8.93 -0.08
CA ASP A 193 -25.37 -9.71 -0.32
C ASP A 193 -25.46 -10.97 0.58
N GLU A 194 -24.31 -11.50 0.99
CA GLU A 194 -24.18 -12.71 1.82
C GLU A 194 -24.01 -12.41 3.31
N GLY A 195 -24.03 -11.13 3.72
CA GLY A 195 -23.90 -10.73 5.12
C GLY A 195 -22.46 -10.73 5.65
N PHE A 196 -21.47 -10.58 4.77
CA PHE A 196 -20.04 -10.50 5.08
C PHE A 196 -19.41 -9.25 4.47
N VAL A 197 -18.16 -8.98 4.84
CA VAL A 197 -17.34 -7.90 4.25
C VAL A 197 -15.93 -8.40 3.98
N MET A 198 -15.22 -7.76 3.05
CA MET A 198 -13.78 -7.99 2.91
C MET A 198 -13.03 -7.42 4.14
N PRO A 199 -11.98 -8.08 4.65
CA PRO A 199 -11.18 -7.59 5.78
C PRO A 199 -10.24 -6.44 5.40
N LEU A 200 -10.23 -6.02 4.15
CA LEU A 200 -9.45 -4.90 3.63
C LEU A 200 -10.32 -4.07 2.70
N ASP A 201 -10.03 -2.78 2.61
CA ASP A 201 -10.62 -1.85 1.66
C ASP A 201 -9.57 -0.78 1.30
N LEU A 202 -9.55 -0.33 0.05
CA LEU A 202 -8.57 0.61 -0.46
C LEU A 202 -9.11 1.37 -1.68
N GLY A 203 -8.60 2.58 -1.91
CA GLY A 203 -9.12 3.47 -2.96
C GLY A 203 -9.02 2.94 -4.41
N ALA A 204 -8.29 1.85 -4.64
CA ALA A 204 -8.20 1.16 -5.94
C ALA A 204 -9.16 -0.05 -6.06
N LYS A 205 -10.15 -0.21 -5.16
CA LYS A 205 -11.01 -1.40 -5.05
C LYS A 205 -11.71 -1.80 -6.36
N GLY A 206 -12.10 -0.82 -7.18
CA GLY A 206 -12.74 -1.04 -8.48
C GLY A 206 -11.81 -1.60 -9.57
N SER A 207 -10.52 -1.82 -9.28
CA SER A 207 -9.56 -2.37 -10.26
C SER A 207 -8.53 -3.31 -9.66
N CYS A 208 -8.15 -3.14 -8.40
CA CYS A 208 -7.23 -4.07 -7.75
C CYS A 208 -7.83 -5.47 -7.66
N GLN A 209 -6.99 -6.49 -7.80
CA GLN A 209 -7.39 -7.89 -7.77
C GLN A 209 -6.83 -8.56 -6.52
N ILE A 210 -7.55 -9.54 -5.97
CA ILE A 210 -7.20 -10.16 -4.68
C ILE A 210 -5.81 -10.79 -4.66
N GLY A 211 -5.36 -11.40 -5.75
CA GLY A 211 -3.99 -11.93 -5.88
C GLY A 211 -2.94 -10.83 -5.85
N GLY A 212 -3.23 -9.66 -6.42
CA GLY A 212 -2.39 -8.47 -6.33
C GLY A 212 -2.32 -7.95 -4.89
N ASN A 213 -3.47 -7.83 -4.21
CA ASN A 213 -3.54 -7.40 -2.81
C ASN A 213 -2.72 -8.33 -1.91
N VAL A 214 -2.82 -9.65 -2.08
CA VAL A 214 -2.01 -10.63 -1.37
C VAL A 214 -0.52 -10.46 -1.68
N SER A 215 -0.17 -10.35 -2.97
CA SER A 215 1.23 -10.25 -3.41
C SER A 215 1.91 -8.99 -2.90
N THR A 216 1.18 -7.91 -2.66
CA THR A 216 1.72 -6.66 -2.09
C THR A 216 1.51 -6.54 -0.58
N ASN A 217 0.85 -7.52 0.06
CA ASN A 217 0.38 -7.42 1.45
C ASN A 217 -0.37 -6.09 1.70
N ALA A 218 -1.35 -5.78 0.83
CA ALA A 218 -2.12 -4.55 0.90
C ALA A 218 -2.73 -4.37 2.30
N GLY A 219 -2.56 -3.16 2.86
CA GLY A 219 -3.20 -2.75 4.11
C GLY A 219 -4.57 -2.16 3.83
N GLY A 220 -4.63 -0.83 3.80
CA GLY A 220 -5.85 -0.09 3.45
C GLY A 220 -6.59 0.48 4.67
N LEU A 221 -7.79 0.99 4.40
CA LEU A 221 -8.56 1.88 5.28
C LEU A 221 -9.06 1.20 6.56
N ARG A 222 -9.18 -0.13 6.54
CA ARG A 222 -9.73 -0.95 7.63
C ARG A 222 -8.68 -1.78 8.37
N LEU A 223 -7.39 -1.53 8.11
CA LEU A 223 -6.28 -2.25 8.74
C LEU A 223 -6.36 -2.22 10.27
N VAL A 224 -6.77 -1.08 10.85
CA VAL A 224 -6.87 -0.91 12.31
C VAL A 224 -7.83 -1.90 12.98
N ARG A 225 -8.84 -2.37 12.24
CA ARG A 225 -9.87 -3.28 12.75
C ARG A 225 -9.59 -4.74 12.43
N TYR A 226 -9.21 -5.03 11.19
CA TYR A 226 -9.09 -6.41 10.73
C TYR A 226 -7.64 -6.89 10.62
N GLY A 227 -6.67 -5.98 10.70
CA GLY A 227 -5.24 -6.30 10.63
C GLY A 227 -4.78 -6.68 9.23
N SER A 228 -3.52 -7.13 9.15
CA SER A 228 -2.84 -7.46 7.89
C SER A 228 -3.46 -8.69 7.19
N LEU A 229 -3.25 -8.79 5.88
CA LEU A 229 -3.52 -10.01 5.12
C LEU A 229 -2.76 -11.24 5.64
N HIS A 230 -1.62 -11.07 6.32
CA HIS A 230 -0.99 -12.19 7.04
C HIS A 230 -1.91 -12.83 8.09
N GLY A 231 -2.84 -12.08 8.68
CA GLY A 231 -3.80 -12.62 9.66
C GLY A 231 -5.10 -13.15 9.05
N ASN A 232 -5.47 -12.64 7.87
CA ASN A 232 -6.78 -12.90 7.25
C ASN A 232 -6.73 -13.94 6.12
N VAL A 233 -5.61 -14.05 5.39
CA VAL A 233 -5.42 -15.10 4.38
C VAL A 233 -5.21 -16.43 5.10
N LEU A 234 -6.07 -17.41 4.81
CA LEU A 234 -6.03 -18.75 5.40
C LEU A 234 -5.22 -19.73 4.55
N GLY A 235 -5.27 -19.56 3.22
CA GLY A 235 -4.59 -20.44 2.27
C GLY A 235 -4.36 -19.78 0.92
N LEU A 236 -3.39 -20.30 0.17
CA LEU A 236 -3.04 -19.85 -1.18
C LEU A 236 -2.76 -21.05 -2.08
N GLU A 237 -3.14 -20.94 -3.34
CA GLU A 237 -2.61 -21.77 -4.41
C GLU A 237 -1.64 -20.93 -5.23
N VAL A 238 -0.42 -21.42 -5.44
CA VAL A 238 0.66 -20.66 -6.09
C VAL A 238 1.35 -21.52 -7.15
N VAL A 239 1.64 -20.95 -8.31
CA VAL A 239 2.48 -21.57 -9.34
C VAL A 239 3.91 -21.02 -9.24
N LEU A 240 4.88 -21.89 -8.97
CA LEU A 240 6.29 -21.53 -8.89
C LEU A 240 6.91 -21.27 -10.27
N ALA A 241 8.11 -20.69 -10.30
CA ALA A 241 8.82 -20.36 -11.53
C ALA A 241 8.98 -21.55 -12.49
N ASN A 242 9.21 -22.77 -11.98
CA ASN A 242 9.34 -23.99 -12.77
C ASN A 242 7.99 -24.60 -13.23
N GLY A 243 6.87 -23.96 -12.90
CA GLY A 243 5.52 -24.42 -13.16
C GLY A 243 4.98 -25.45 -12.16
N THR A 244 5.68 -25.75 -11.05
CA THR A 244 5.11 -26.57 -9.97
C THR A 244 3.95 -25.82 -9.31
N VAL A 245 2.79 -26.47 -9.19
CA VAL A 245 1.67 -25.96 -8.39
C VAL A 245 1.91 -26.32 -6.93
N MET A 246 2.00 -25.30 -6.08
CA MET A 246 2.06 -25.43 -4.63
C MET A 246 0.65 -25.14 -4.08
N ASP A 247 -0.05 -26.22 -3.73
CA ASP A 247 -1.38 -26.14 -3.14
C ASP A 247 -1.26 -26.04 -1.62
N MET A 248 -1.55 -24.85 -1.10
CA MET A 248 -1.69 -24.55 0.32
C MET A 248 -3.05 -23.89 0.57
N LEU A 249 -4.07 -24.25 -0.22
CA LEU A 249 -5.39 -23.60 -0.22
C LEU A 249 -6.27 -24.10 0.93
N GLY A 250 -5.73 -24.04 2.15
CA GLY A 250 -6.43 -24.40 3.38
C GLY A 250 -7.54 -23.41 3.73
N THR A 251 -8.60 -23.92 4.33
CA THR A 251 -9.76 -23.16 4.83
C THR A 251 -9.90 -23.28 6.35
N LEU A 252 -8.82 -23.61 7.06
CA LEU A 252 -8.83 -23.77 8.51
C LEU A 252 -8.41 -22.46 9.18
N ARG A 253 -9.17 -22.03 10.19
CA ARG A 253 -8.82 -20.85 11.00
C ARG A 253 -7.52 -21.03 11.78
N LYS A 254 -7.20 -22.28 12.13
CA LYS A 254 -6.00 -22.69 12.85
C LYS A 254 -5.49 -24.01 12.27
N ASP A 255 -4.27 -23.97 11.77
CA ASP A 255 -3.53 -25.14 11.29
C ASP A 255 -2.04 -24.96 11.63
N ASN A 256 -1.53 -25.82 12.50
CA ASN A 256 -0.15 -25.77 12.99
C ASN A 256 0.67 -26.99 12.54
N THR A 257 0.37 -27.54 11.35
CA THR A 257 0.97 -28.77 10.83
C THR A 257 2.28 -28.54 10.06
N GLY A 258 3.17 -27.68 10.57
CA GLY A 258 4.48 -27.43 9.98
C GLY A 258 4.77 -25.95 9.76
N TYR A 259 5.54 -25.63 8.72
CA TYR A 259 5.82 -24.25 8.33
C TYR A 259 4.62 -23.64 7.62
N ASP A 260 4.30 -22.40 7.97
CA ASP A 260 3.25 -21.64 7.32
C ASP A 260 3.76 -20.98 6.03
N LEU A 261 3.97 -21.80 5.00
CA LEU A 261 4.65 -21.40 3.76
C LEU A 261 3.88 -20.32 2.98
N LYS A 262 2.56 -20.18 3.17
CA LYS A 262 1.77 -19.14 2.50
C LYS A 262 2.29 -17.73 2.81
N HIS A 263 2.84 -17.52 4.02
CA HIS A 263 3.39 -16.23 4.43
C HIS A 263 4.61 -15.79 3.61
N LEU A 264 5.32 -16.71 2.95
CA LEU A 264 6.41 -16.33 2.05
C LEU A 264 5.90 -15.61 0.80
N PHE A 265 4.67 -15.90 0.37
CA PHE A 265 4.09 -15.35 -0.86
C PHE A 265 3.28 -14.06 -0.62
N ILE A 266 2.76 -13.87 0.59
CA ILE A 266 2.12 -12.62 1.01
C ILE A 266 3.20 -11.52 1.10
N GLY A 267 3.09 -10.48 0.28
CA GLY A 267 4.12 -9.43 0.18
C GLY A 267 5.35 -9.81 -0.66
N SER A 268 5.30 -10.90 -1.43
CA SER A 268 6.43 -11.32 -2.29
C SER A 268 6.49 -10.61 -3.65
N GLU A 269 5.47 -9.83 -4.00
CA GLU A 269 5.36 -9.05 -5.24
C GLU A 269 5.57 -9.91 -6.51
N GLY A 270 5.09 -11.16 -6.49
CA GLY A 270 5.20 -12.09 -7.64
C GLY A 270 6.60 -12.68 -7.87
N SER A 271 7.59 -12.31 -7.06
CA SER A 271 8.99 -12.73 -7.24
C SER A 271 9.27 -14.20 -6.88
N LEU A 272 8.39 -14.82 -6.09
CA LEU A 272 8.53 -16.21 -5.64
C LEU A 272 7.57 -17.17 -6.37
N GLY A 273 6.54 -16.65 -7.02
CA GLY A 273 5.51 -17.42 -7.72
C GLY A 273 4.28 -16.59 -8.05
N VAL A 274 3.39 -17.16 -8.85
CA VAL A 274 2.12 -16.56 -9.29
C VAL A 274 0.99 -17.09 -8.41
N VAL A 275 0.36 -16.22 -7.62
CA VAL A 275 -0.84 -16.58 -6.84
C VAL A 275 -2.00 -16.82 -7.81
N THR A 276 -2.63 -17.99 -7.74
CA THR A 276 -3.76 -18.37 -8.62
C THR A 276 -5.09 -18.43 -7.89
N LYS A 277 -5.11 -18.80 -6.61
CA LYS A 277 -6.31 -18.80 -5.75
C LYS A 277 -5.98 -18.34 -4.35
N VAL A 278 -6.98 -17.78 -3.68
CA VAL A 278 -6.89 -17.25 -2.32
C VAL A 278 -8.05 -17.79 -1.49
N SER A 279 -7.73 -18.31 -0.29
CA SER A 279 -8.71 -18.50 0.78
C SER A 279 -8.51 -17.41 1.82
N ILE A 280 -9.57 -16.68 2.15
CA ILE A 280 -9.54 -15.52 3.04
C ILE A 280 -10.71 -15.54 4.02
N LEU A 281 -10.44 -15.18 5.28
CA LEU A 281 -11.46 -14.97 6.29
C LEU A 281 -12.14 -13.62 6.07
N THR A 282 -13.45 -13.62 5.90
CA THR A 282 -14.29 -12.45 5.72
C THR A 282 -15.08 -12.19 7.00
N PRO A 283 -14.94 -11.02 7.65
CA PRO A 283 -15.75 -10.65 8.79
C PRO A 283 -17.25 -10.60 8.44
N THR A 284 -18.09 -10.84 9.44
CA THR A 284 -19.55 -10.61 9.30
C THR A 284 -19.84 -9.14 9.10
N LYS A 285 -20.77 -8.83 8.19
CA LYS A 285 -21.32 -7.49 8.02
C LYS A 285 -22.10 -7.12 9.28
N LEU A 286 -21.73 -6.02 9.91
CA LEU A 286 -22.43 -5.50 11.09
C LEU A 286 -23.45 -4.44 10.68
N SER A 287 -24.49 -4.28 11.50
CA SER A 287 -25.67 -3.46 11.19
C SER A 287 -25.43 -1.96 11.30
N ALA A 288 -24.48 -1.53 12.14
CA ALA A 288 -24.24 -0.13 12.42
C ALA A 288 -22.89 0.32 11.84
N THR A 289 -22.91 1.32 10.97
CA THR A 289 -21.73 2.05 10.51
C THR A 289 -21.94 3.54 10.66
N ASN A 290 -21.00 4.22 11.31
CA ASN A 290 -21.04 5.65 11.52
C ASN A 290 -19.71 6.27 11.07
N VAL A 291 -19.77 7.43 10.40
CA VAL A 291 -18.58 8.18 10.00
C VAL A 291 -18.65 9.59 10.57
N ALA A 292 -17.56 10.02 11.21
CA ALA A 292 -17.38 11.39 11.68
C ALA A 292 -16.18 12.04 10.98
N PHE A 293 -16.32 13.31 10.62
CA PHE A 293 -15.27 14.13 10.03
C PHE A 293 -14.97 15.30 10.97
N LEU A 294 -13.75 15.35 11.48
CA LEU A 294 -13.35 16.19 12.62
C LEU A 294 -12.19 17.10 12.23
N ALA A 295 -12.15 18.32 12.79
CA ALA A 295 -11.07 19.28 12.61
C ALA A 295 -10.18 19.38 13.85
N CYS A 296 -8.86 19.36 13.65
CA CYS A 296 -7.84 19.54 14.69
C CYS A 296 -6.98 20.77 14.39
N ASN A 297 -6.56 21.49 15.42
CA ASN A 297 -5.72 22.68 15.27
C ASN A 297 -4.25 22.33 14.93
N ASP A 298 -3.77 21.19 15.42
CA ASP A 298 -2.39 20.75 15.26
C ASP A 298 -2.28 19.21 15.25
N TYR A 299 -1.11 18.71 14.84
CA TYR A 299 -0.84 17.28 14.75
C TYR A 299 -0.89 16.58 16.13
N LEU A 300 -0.45 17.27 17.20
CA LEU A 300 -0.51 16.73 18.56
C LEU A 300 -1.96 16.43 18.97
N SER A 301 -2.90 17.27 18.55
CA SER A 301 -4.33 17.08 18.76
C SER A 301 -4.84 15.85 18.00
N CYS A 302 -4.40 15.61 16.75
CA CYS A 302 -4.71 14.37 16.02
C CYS A 302 -4.22 13.12 16.77
N GLN A 303 -3.00 13.16 17.34
CA GLN A 303 -2.46 12.03 18.12
C GLN A 303 -3.25 11.78 19.42
N ARG A 304 -3.63 12.83 20.13
CA ARG A 304 -4.48 12.73 21.33
C ARG A 304 -5.86 12.21 20.98
N LEU A 305 -6.43 12.66 19.87
CA LEU A 305 -7.72 12.20 19.34
C LEU A 305 -7.68 10.70 19.04
N LEU A 306 -6.60 10.21 18.43
CA LEU A 306 -6.40 8.77 18.23
C LEU A 306 -6.38 7.98 19.54
N LEU A 307 -5.65 8.48 20.55
CA LEU A 307 -5.56 7.82 21.85
C LEU A 307 -6.95 7.72 22.49
N GLU A 308 -7.72 8.80 22.45
CA GLU A 308 -9.09 8.81 22.97
C GLU A 308 -10.02 7.93 22.15
N ALA A 309 -9.92 7.92 20.81
CA ALA A 309 -10.70 7.02 19.95
C ALA A 309 -10.45 5.56 20.33
N LYS A 310 -9.18 5.15 20.48
CA LYS A 310 -8.82 3.79 20.90
C LYS A 310 -9.37 3.43 22.29
N ARG A 311 -9.42 4.38 23.23
CA ARG A 311 -9.91 4.15 24.60
C ARG A 311 -11.43 4.15 24.71
N LYS A 312 -12.09 5.02 23.96
CA LYS A 312 -13.51 5.35 24.13
C LYS A 312 -14.40 4.64 23.12
N LEU A 313 -13.94 4.48 21.87
CA LEU A 313 -14.65 3.74 20.82
C LEU A 313 -14.22 2.27 20.82
N GLY A 314 -12.94 2.00 21.11
CA GLY A 314 -12.45 0.64 21.37
C GLY A 314 -12.76 -0.33 20.23
N GLU A 315 -13.53 -1.37 20.55
CA GLU A 315 -13.86 -2.48 19.67
C GLU A 315 -14.68 -2.09 18.44
N VAL A 316 -15.37 -0.95 18.44
CA VAL A 316 -16.17 -0.53 17.28
C VAL A 316 -15.39 0.34 16.30
N LEU A 317 -14.20 0.84 16.67
CA LEU A 317 -13.37 1.64 15.76
C LEU A 317 -12.98 0.80 14.53
N SER A 318 -13.35 1.26 13.33
CA SER A 318 -13.09 0.55 12.06
C SER A 318 -12.11 1.28 11.15
N ALA A 319 -12.06 2.62 11.21
CA ALA A 319 -11.05 3.41 10.53
C ALA A 319 -10.67 4.66 11.33
N PHE A 320 -9.43 5.10 11.15
CA PHE A 320 -8.95 6.40 11.63
C PHE A 320 -7.93 6.91 10.61
N GLU A 321 -8.33 7.91 9.84
CA GLU A 321 -7.53 8.50 8.78
C GLU A 321 -7.35 9.99 9.07
N PHE A 322 -6.22 10.58 8.68
CA PHE A 322 -6.04 12.02 8.76
C PHE A 322 -5.52 12.59 7.44
N LEU A 323 -5.74 13.89 7.27
CA LEU A 323 -5.21 14.68 6.17
C LEU A 323 -4.94 16.11 6.67
N ASP A 324 -4.02 16.82 6.04
CA ASP A 324 -3.76 18.23 6.33
C ASP A 324 -4.55 19.16 5.41
N ASN A 325 -4.47 20.46 5.69
CA ASN A 325 -5.12 21.51 4.92
C ASN A 325 -4.73 21.51 3.43
N HIS A 326 -3.48 21.21 3.10
CA HIS A 326 -3.00 21.16 1.72
C HIS A 326 -3.61 19.98 0.96
N ALA A 327 -3.69 18.80 1.57
CA ALA A 327 -4.36 17.65 0.97
C ALA A 327 -5.86 17.91 0.78
N MET A 328 -6.50 18.56 1.76
CA MET A 328 -7.90 18.97 1.65
C MET A 328 -8.11 19.95 0.49
N ASP A 329 -7.29 21.00 0.40
CA ASP A 329 -7.37 22.01 -0.66
C ASP A 329 -7.21 21.41 -2.06
N VAL A 330 -6.22 20.54 -2.26
CA VAL A 330 -6.01 19.86 -3.54
C VAL A 330 -7.21 19.01 -3.94
N VAL A 331 -7.81 18.29 -3.00
CA VAL A 331 -9.02 17.50 -3.28
C VAL A 331 -10.17 18.40 -3.72
N LEU A 332 -10.45 19.47 -2.96
CA LEU A 332 -11.56 20.38 -3.27
C LEU A 332 -11.36 21.11 -4.61
N ASN A 333 -10.12 21.40 -4.98
CA ASN A 333 -9.79 22.13 -6.21
C ASN A 333 -9.70 21.22 -7.46
N LYS A 334 -9.37 19.93 -7.30
CA LYS A 334 -9.10 19.03 -8.44
C LYS A 334 -10.16 17.97 -8.68
N LEU A 335 -10.97 17.65 -7.67
CA LEU A 335 -12.00 16.62 -7.78
C LEU A 335 -13.38 17.26 -7.87
N GLU A 336 -14.02 17.03 -9.00
CA GLU A 336 -15.38 17.51 -9.23
C GLU A 336 -16.34 16.91 -8.19
N GLY A 337 -17.21 17.76 -7.64
CA GLY A 337 -18.21 17.36 -6.64
C GLY A 337 -17.69 17.18 -5.22
N ALA A 338 -16.38 17.25 -4.96
CA ALA A 338 -15.83 17.26 -3.61
C ALA A 338 -16.25 18.54 -2.86
N ARG A 339 -16.70 18.40 -1.61
CA ARG A 339 -17.15 19.52 -0.78
C ARG A 339 -16.59 19.40 0.61
N ASN A 340 -16.17 20.53 1.19
CA ASN A 340 -15.79 20.57 2.59
C ASN A 340 -17.06 20.42 3.44
N PRO A 341 -17.15 19.40 4.32
CA PRO A 341 -18.34 19.18 5.14
C PRO A 341 -18.36 20.10 6.38
N LEU A 342 -17.28 20.86 6.63
CA LEU A 342 -17.15 21.81 7.73
C LEU A 342 -17.28 23.27 7.25
N PRO A 343 -17.71 24.21 8.12
CA PRO A 343 -17.94 25.62 7.76
C PRO A 343 -16.67 26.41 7.41
N GLY A 344 -15.48 25.88 7.72
CA GLY A 344 -14.20 26.56 7.51
C GLY A 344 -13.07 25.62 7.11
N MET A 345 -11.92 26.23 6.79
CA MET A 345 -10.67 25.51 6.59
C MET A 345 -9.90 25.40 7.92
N TYR A 346 -9.32 24.23 8.16
CA TYR A 346 -8.59 23.89 9.37
C TYR A 346 -7.25 23.26 9.00
N ASN A 347 -6.29 23.27 9.92
CA ASN A 347 -4.94 22.77 9.65
C ASN A 347 -4.92 21.26 9.42
N PHE A 348 -5.73 20.52 10.18
CA PHE A 348 -5.80 19.06 10.12
C PHE A 348 -7.25 18.60 10.19
N TYR A 349 -7.49 17.49 9.51
CA TYR A 349 -8.78 16.80 9.51
C TYR A 349 -8.58 15.33 9.84
N VAL A 350 -9.53 14.74 10.55
CA VAL A 350 -9.56 13.33 10.92
C VAL A 350 -10.90 12.74 10.52
N LEU A 351 -10.86 11.63 9.78
CA LEU A 351 -12.01 10.81 9.46
C LEU A 351 -11.99 9.58 10.37
N ILE A 352 -13.06 9.41 11.15
CA ILE A 352 -13.25 8.25 12.03
C ILE A 352 -14.45 7.46 11.51
N GLU A 353 -14.27 6.16 11.38
CA GLU A 353 -15.36 5.23 11.14
C GLU A 353 -15.51 4.29 12.34
N THR A 354 -16.76 4.01 12.71
CA THR A 354 -17.09 2.94 13.64
C THR A 354 -18.02 1.94 12.97
N THR A 355 -17.78 0.66 13.21
CA THR A 355 -18.64 -0.45 12.78
C THR A 355 -18.92 -1.40 13.94
N GLY A 356 -20.19 -1.63 14.23
CA GLY A 356 -20.64 -2.45 15.36
C GLY A 356 -22.04 -3.03 15.16
N SER A 357 -22.48 -3.83 16.11
CA SER A 357 -23.69 -4.68 15.99
C SER A 357 -24.97 -4.04 16.52
N ASP A 358 -24.89 -2.88 17.18
CA ASP A 358 -26.05 -2.22 17.78
C ASP A 358 -26.01 -0.72 17.45
N GLU A 359 -26.90 -0.31 16.54
CA GLU A 359 -26.94 1.05 16.03
C GLU A 359 -27.14 2.10 17.13
N SER A 360 -28.01 1.82 18.11
CA SER A 360 -28.32 2.76 19.17
C SER A 360 -27.12 2.94 20.11
N TYR A 361 -26.53 1.83 20.54
CA TYR A 361 -25.36 1.86 21.42
C TYR A 361 -24.15 2.48 20.73
N ASP A 362 -23.88 2.10 19.48
CA ASP A 362 -22.72 2.59 18.73
C ASP A 362 -22.84 4.08 18.42
N ARG A 363 -24.05 4.56 18.09
CA ARG A 363 -24.35 5.98 17.90
C ARG A 363 -24.18 6.75 19.20
N GLU A 364 -24.74 6.28 20.31
CA GLU A 364 -24.62 6.93 21.62
C GLU A 364 -23.13 6.98 22.07
N LYS A 365 -22.38 5.92 21.83
CA LYS A 365 -20.94 5.83 22.12
C LYS A 365 -20.15 6.87 21.32
N LEU A 366 -20.44 7.00 20.03
CA LEU A 366 -19.82 8.01 19.15
C LEU A 366 -20.20 9.43 19.59
N GLU A 367 -21.46 9.71 19.86
CA GLU A 367 -21.93 11.04 20.29
C GLU A 367 -21.31 11.46 21.63
N LYS A 368 -21.28 10.57 22.63
CA LYS A 368 -20.60 10.82 23.91
C LYS A 368 -19.12 11.10 23.74
N PHE A 369 -18.46 10.34 22.86
CA PHE A 369 -17.07 10.55 22.53
C PHE A 369 -16.85 11.94 21.92
N LEU A 370 -17.61 12.31 20.90
CA LEU A 370 -17.51 13.61 20.22
C LEU A 370 -17.82 14.78 21.16
N PHE A 371 -18.86 14.66 21.99
CA PHE A 371 -19.20 15.67 22.99
C PHE A 371 -18.03 15.94 23.95
N GLY A 372 -17.41 14.88 24.48
CA GLY A 372 -16.24 15.01 25.35
C GLY A 372 -15.02 15.65 24.66
N LEU A 373 -14.83 15.39 23.36
CA LEU A 373 -13.75 16.02 22.58
C LEU A 373 -13.97 17.52 22.37
N MET A 374 -15.22 17.92 22.10
CA MET A 374 -15.59 19.32 21.92
C MET A 374 -15.53 20.11 23.24
N GLU A 375 -16.10 19.58 24.33
CA GLU A 375 -16.00 20.19 25.66
C GLU A 375 -14.54 20.32 26.13
N GLY A 376 -13.72 19.32 25.83
CA GLY A 376 -12.29 19.32 26.13
C GLY A 376 -11.44 20.22 25.23
N GLY A 377 -12.02 20.82 24.19
CA GLY A 377 -11.32 21.67 23.21
C GLY A 377 -10.27 20.94 22.38
N LEU A 378 -10.34 19.60 22.29
CA LEU A 378 -9.39 18.79 21.52
C LEU A 378 -9.70 18.83 20.02
N VAL A 379 -10.98 18.98 19.67
CA VAL A 379 -11.48 19.11 18.30
C VAL A 379 -12.11 20.49 18.16
N SER A 380 -11.77 21.20 17.09
CA SER A 380 -12.27 22.56 16.85
C SER A 380 -13.68 22.56 16.27
N ASP A 381 -13.99 21.55 15.46
CA ASP A 381 -15.28 21.40 14.80
C ASP A 381 -15.43 19.95 14.31
N GLY A 382 -16.66 19.51 14.06
CA GLY A 382 -16.90 18.15 13.61
C GLY A 382 -18.33 17.89 13.17
N VAL A 383 -18.48 16.95 12.24
CA VAL A 383 -19.78 16.54 11.72
C VAL A 383 -19.86 15.03 11.63
N ILE A 384 -21.03 14.47 11.97
CA ILE A 384 -21.34 13.06 11.77
C ILE A 384 -22.19 12.94 10.52
N ALA A 385 -21.88 11.98 9.66
CA ALA A 385 -22.70 11.66 8.50
C ALA A 385 -24.10 11.21 8.96
N GLN A 386 -25.13 11.77 8.32
CA GLN A 386 -26.54 11.50 8.59
C GLN A 386 -27.12 10.41 7.68
N ASP A 387 -26.47 10.15 6.55
CA ASP A 387 -26.90 9.16 5.57
C ASP A 387 -25.70 8.59 4.78
N ILE A 388 -25.98 7.57 3.96
CA ILE A 388 -24.97 6.86 3.17
C ILE A 388 -24.32 7.74 2.10
N ASN A 389 -25.02 8.76 1.58
CA ASN A 389 -24.44 9.69 0.61
C ASN A 389 -23.41 10.59 1.30
N GLN A 390 -23.69 11.05 2.52
CA GLN A 390 -22.72 11.79 3.31
C GLN A 390 -21.51 10.93 3.68
N VAL A 391 -21.71 9.67 4.10
CA VAL A 391 -20.64 8.70 4.34
C VAL A 391 -19.72 8.59 3.11
N ALA A 392 -20.30 8.34 1.93
CA ALA A 392 -19.56 8.25 0.68
C ALA A 392 -18.85 9.57 0.34
N SER A 393 -19.48 10.71 0.59
CA SER A 393 -18.87 12.04 0.33
C SER A 393 -17.65 12.31 1.23
N PHE A 394 -17.69 11.87 2.50
CA PHE A 394 -16.57 12.04 3.43
C PHE A 394 -15.41 11.13 3.04
N TRP A 395 -15.70 9.86 2.73
CA TRP A 395 -14.70 8.92 2.24
C TRP A 395 -14.09 9.35 0.91
N ARG A 396 -14.88 9.93 -0.01
CA ARG A 396 -14.41 10.47 -1.29
C ARG A 396 -13.32 11.52 -1.11
N ILE A 397 -13.37 12.33 -0.05
CA ILE A 397 -12.31 13.30 0.25
C ILE A 397 -10.99 12.56 0.51
N ARG A 398 -11.01 11.60 1.43
CA ARG A 398 -9.82 10.84 1.84
C ARG A 398 -9.28 9.93 0.73
N GLU A 399 -10.15 9.16 0.10
CA GLU A 399 -9.80 8.23 -0.99
C GLU A 399 -9.38 8.97 -2.27
N GLY A 400 -9.86 10.20 -2.46
CA GLY A 400 -9.57 11.02 -3.62
C GLY A 400 -8.20 11.70 -3.63
N ILE A 401 -7.50 11.76 -2.48
CA ILE A 401 -6.21 12.46 -2.37
C ILE A 401 -5.19 12.01 -3.45
N PRO A 402 -4.95 10.71 -3.69
CA PRO A 402 -3.98 10.29 -4.71
C PRO A 402 -4.37 10.75 -6.13
N GLU A 403 -5.66 10.66 -6.47
CA GLU A 403 -6.17 11.11 -7.77
C GLU A 403 -6.00 12.64 -7.94
N ALA A 404 -6.33 13.39 -6.89
CA ALA A 404 -6.22 14.84 -6.87
C ALA A 404 -4.77 15.31 -7.02
N LEU A 405 -3.82 14.63 -6.35
CA LEU A 405 -2.38 14.89 -6.48
C LEU A 405 -1.88 14.61 -7.90
N MET A 406 -2.29 13.50 -8.51
CA MET A 406 -1.92 13.19 -9.90
C MET A 406 -2.43 14.23 -10.91
N LYS A 407 -3.59 14.85 -10.63
CA LYS A 407 -4.14 15.99 -11.40
C LYS A 407 -3.44 17.34 -11.11
N SER A 408 -2.58 17.40 -10.10
CA SER A 408 -1.89 18.63 -9.67
C SER A 408 -0.50 18.79 -10.29
N GLY A 409 0.04 17.75 -10.94
CA GLY A 409 1.33 17.80 -11.64
C GLY A 409 2.18 16.58 -11.35
N ALA A 410 3.51 16.76 -11.42
CA ALA A 410 4.45 15.69 -11.12
C ALA A 410 4.45 15.37 -9.61
N VAL A 411 4.21 14.11 -9.26
CA VAL A 411 4.10 13.66 -7.87
C VAL A 411 5.31 12.81 -7.46
N TYR A 412 6.04 13.25 -6.44
CA TYR A 412 7.00 12.42 -5.72
C TYR A 412 6.27 11.74 -4.55
N LYS A 413 6.06 10.43 -4.63
CA LYS A 413 5.28 9.67 -3.64
C LYS A 413 6.22 8.90 -2.72
N TYR A 414 6.01 9.04 -1.43
CA TYR A 414 6.68 8.28 -0.39
C TYR A 414 5.60 7.61 0.46
N ASP A 415 5.77 6.33 0.75
CA ASP A 415 4.91 5.56 1.63
C ASP A 415 5.77 5.04 2.78
N LEU A 416 5.52 5.53 4.00
CA LEU A 416 6.48 5.48 5.09
C LEU A 416 5.79 5.06 6.38
N SER A 417 6.42 4.12 7.09
CA SER A 417 6.11 3.84 8.49
C SER A 417 7.11 4.57 9.38
N LEU A 418 6.60 5.47 10.23
CA LEU A 418 7.38 6.27 11.18
C LEU A 418 6.77 6.12 12.58
N PRO A 419 7.54 6.36 13.66
CA PRO A 419 6.96 6.56 14.98
C PRO A 419 5.87 7.63 14.91
N LEU A 420 4.72 7.38 15.53
CA LEU A 420 3.53 8.23 15.40
C LEU A 420 3.82 9.67 15.80
N GLU A 421 4.58 9.87 16.85
CA GLU A 421 5.01 11.18 17.33
C GLU A 421 5.95 11.95 16.41
N LYS A 422 6.46 11.31 15.35
CA LYS A 422 7.39 11.88 14.37
C LYS A 422 6.85 11.94 12.95
N MET A 423 5.63 11.49 12.73
CA MET A 423 5.14 11.31 11.37
C MET A 423 4.96 12.63 10.62
N TYR A 424 4.43 13.68 11.26
CA TYR A 424 4.25 14.97 10.61
C TYR A 424 5.50 15.86 10.65
N ASP A 425 6.46 15.59 11.54
CA ASP A 425 7.77 16.28 11.58
C ASP A 425 8.47 16.20 10.20
N LEU A 426 8.34 15.07 9.50
CA LEU A 426 8.91 14.91 8.15
C LEU A 426 8.31 15.89 7.15
N VAL A 427 7.01 16.18 7.23
CA VAL A 427 6.32 17.09 6.31
C VAL A 427 6.82 18.50 6.50
N GLU A 428 6.90 18.93 7.75
CA GLU A 428 7.39 20.27 8.11
C GLU A 428 8.87 20.46 7.73
N GLU A 429 9.69 19.43 7.92
CA GLU A 429 11.08 19.44 7.47
C GLU A 429 11.16 19.53 5.95
N MET A 430 10.36 18.75 5.22
CA MET A 430 10.32 18.79 3.74
C MET A 430 9.87 20.16 3.21
N ARG A 431 8.85 20.79 3.84
CA ARG A 431 8.42 22.16 3.50
C ARG A 431 9.54 23.16 3.70
N THR A 432 10.26 23.06 4.81
CA THR A 432 11.39 23.94 5.12
C THR A 432 12.52 23.77 4.10
N GLN A 433 12.91 22.53 3.82
CA GLN A 433 14.04 22.24 2.94
C GLN A 433 13.74 22.54 1.47
N LEU A 434 12.54 22.22 0.97
CA LEU A 434 12.16 22.48 -0.42
C LEU A 434 11.76 23.93 -0.65
N GLY A 435 11.05 24.56 0.30
CA GLY A 435 10.67 25.97 0.23
C GLY A 435 11.86 26.91 0.29
N ALA A 436 12.94 26.54 1.00
CA ALA A 436 14.20 27.28 0.98
C ALA A 436 15.02 27.07 -0.31
N ALA A 437 14.65 26.09 -1.15
CA ALA A 437 15.47 25.62 -2.27
C ALA A 437 15.02 26.07 -3.68
N ASN A 438 13.83 26.68 -3.90
CA ASN A 438 13.42 27.12 -5.26
C ASN A 438 12.24 28.11 -5.36
N ASP A 439 12.26 28.91 -6.46
CA ASP A 439 11.18 29.68 -7.11
C ASP A 439 10.13 28.80 -7.85
N LEU A 440 10.05 27.50 -7.53
CA LEU A 440 9.11 26.54 -8.12
C LEU A 440 8.10 26.17 -7.03
N ASN A 441 6.79 26.32 -7.29
CA ASN A 441 5.69 25.92 -6.41
C ASN A 441 5.74 24.40 -6.11
N GLN A 442 6.66 23.97 -5.24
CA GLN A 442 6.78 22.61 -4.74
C GLN A 442 6.05 22.53 -3.42
N GLU A 443 4.92 21.82 -3.40
CA GLU A 443 4.13 21.62 -2.19
C GLU A 443 4.39 20.21 -1.63
N ALA A 444 4.68 20.14 -0.33
CA ALA A 444 4.73 18.89 0.41
C ALA A 444 3.38 18.68 1.12
N TYR A 445 2.75 17.56 0.82
CA TYR A 445 1.49 17.13 1.40
C TYR A 445 1.75 16.12 2.53
N GLY A 446 0.90 16.13 3.55
CA GLY A 446 0.99 15.22 4.68
C GLY A 446 0.94 13.73 4.29
N PRO A 447 1.54 12.83 5.09
CA PRO A 447 1.45 11.40 4.86
C PRO A 447 0.01 10.91 5.02
N GLN A 448 -0.33 9.85 4.29
CA GLN A 448 -1.53 9.06 4.58
C GLN A 448 -1.23 8.10 5.73
N TRP A 449 -2.11 8.07 6.72
CA TRP A 449 -1.91 7.25 7.91
C TRP A 449 -2.54 5.88 7.77
N HIS A 450 -1.82 4.85 8.19
CA HIS A 450 -2.38 3.52 8.39
C HIS A 450 -2.03 3.08 9.84
N PRO A 451 -2.96 3.26 10.81
CA PRO A 451 -2.81 2.97 12.24
C PRO A 451 -2.28 1.59 12.62
#